data_AF-A0A958MCR3-F1
#
_entry.id   AF-A0A958MCR3-F1
#
_cell.length_a   1.000
_cell.length_b   1.000
_cell.length_c   1.000
_cell.angle_alpha   90.00
_cell.angle_beta   90.00
_cell.angle_gamma   90.00
#
_symmetry.space_group_name_H-M   'P 1'
#
loop_
_entity.id
_entity.type
_entity.pdbx_description
1 polymer ?
#
loop_
_entity_poly.entity_id
_entity_poly.type
_entity_poly.pdbx_seq_one_letter_code
_entity_poly.pdbx_strand_id
1 'polypeptide(L)'
;EKGVVVTTNQEARLMHHRELIAKVSGDSTLFARPFRENDTIKYPALAATLQRIAANGCDAFYKGETAQKLANFIQSKGGIVTVEDLARYEAKWRTPVTFSYRGLTVISMSPPSSGGITLAQIMKMIEPFALPEFGHNAMKTIQVLTEAERRAYADRNYFLGDPDFVEIPVERLLDTGYLRERMSGFSFERATPSAEVAHGHIEFEFTESSETTHYSIVDPFGNAVSVTTTLNGAYGSKLYCDE
;
A
#
# COMPACT_ATOMS: atom_id res chain seq x y z
N GLU A 1 -23.72 -12.59 -7.39
CA GLU A 1 -25.15 -12.87 -7.74
C GLU A 1 -26.12 -12.63 -6.59
N LYS A 2 -25.98 -13.36 -5.46
CA LYS A 2 -26.92 -13.27 -4.33
C LYS A 2 -26.90 -11.92 -3.61
N GLY A 3 -25.75 -11.24 -3.65
CA GLY A 3 -25.53 -9.95 -3.02
C GLY A 3 -24.87 -10.07 -1.65
N VAL A 4 -24.58 -8.93 -1.03
CA VAL A 4 -24.01 -8.81 0.31
C VAL A 4 -24.87 -7.86 1.13
N VAL A 5 -25.05 -8.16 2.41
CA VAL A 5 -25.77 -7.30 3.34
C VAL A 5 -24.86 -6.14 3.72
N VAL A 6 -25.41 -4.92 3.65
CA VAL A 6 -24.71 -3.69 4.01
C VAL A 6 -24.56 -3.62 5.52
N THR A 7 -23.33 -3.45 5.98
CA THR A 7 -23.03 -3.18 7.39
C THR A 7 -23.10 -1.69 7.70
N THR A 8 -23.21 -1.32 8.97
CA THR A 8 -23.20 0.10 9.42
C THR A 8 -21.97 0.85 8.89
N ASN A 9 -20.79 0.23 8.93
CA ASN A 9 -19.56 0.84 8.40
C ASN A 9 -19.59 0.99 6.87
N GLN A 10 -20.20 0.05 6.16
CA GLN A 10 -20.34 0.15 4.71
C GLN A 10 -21.33 1.25 4.31
N GLU A 11 -22.46 1.39 5.01
CA GLU A 11 -23.40 2.51 4.81
C GLU A 11 -22.68 3.85 4.96
N ALA A 12 -22.00 4.05 6.10
CA ALA A 12 -21.28 5.31 6.37
C ALA A 12 -20.26 5.62 5.27
N ARG A 13 -19.47 4.62 4.85
CA ARG A 13 -18.46 4.78 3.78
C ARG A 13 -19.08 5.04 2.41
N LEU A 14 -20.16 4.34 2.06
CA LEU A 14 -20.88 4.54 0.79
C LEU A 14 -21.47 5.95 0.74
N MET A 15 -22.14 6.38 1.81
CA MET A 15 -22.70 7.72 1.93
C MET A 15 -21.62 8.80 1.83
N HIS A 16 -20.49 8.63 2.52
CA HIS A 16 -19.38 9.59 2.49
C HIS A 16 -18.80 9.82 1.10
N HIS A 17 -18.68 8.78 0.27
CA HIS A 17 -18.11 8.90 -1.08
C HIS A 17 -19.16 9.05 -2.19
N ARG A 18 -20.45 8.98 -1.86
CA ARG A 18 -21.56 8.92 -2.82
C ARG A 18 -21.54 10.07 -3.82
N GLU A 19 -21.44 11.30 -3.35
CA GLU A 19 -21.48 12.50 -4.21
C GLU A 19 -20.30 12.54 -5.18
N LEU A 20 -19.10 12.15 -4.71
CA LEU A 20 -17.92 12.11 -5.56
C LEU A 20 -18.01 10.99 -6.60
N ILE A 21 -18.51 9.81 -6.22
CA ILE A 21 -18.77 8.71 -7.16
C ILE A 21 -19.81 9.13 -8.19
N ALA A 22 -20.89 9.78 -7.78
CA ALA A 22 -21.93 10.27 -8.67
C ALA A 22 -21.36 11.30 -9.68
N LYS A 23 -20.52 12.22 -9.21
CA LYS A 23 -19.83 13.20 -10.06
C LYS A 23 -18.90 12.55 -11.10
N VAL A 24 -18.20 11.47 -10.73
CA VAL A 24 -17.19 10.83 -11.60
C VAL A 24 -17.79 9.76 -12.51
N SER A 25 -18.66 8.89 -11.97
CA SER A 25 -19.25 7.75 -12.68
C SER A 25 -20.66 8.00 -13.20
N GLY A 26 -21.33 9.08 -12.76
CA GLY A 26 -22.72 9.38 -13.07
C GLY A 26 -23.70 8.85 -12.01
N ASP A 27 -24.83 9.55 -11.87
CA ASP A 27 -25.84 9.32 -10.82
C ASP A 27 -26.53 7.95 -10.88
N SER A 28 -26.55 7.32 -12.05
CA SER A 28 -27.20 6.00 -12.26
C SER A 28 -26.35 4.82 -11.76
N THR A 29 -25.05 5.05 -11.54
CA THR A 29 -24.06 4.06 -11.10
C THR A 29 -24.45 3.41 -9.78
N LEU A 30 -24.11 2.13 -9.60
CA LEU A 30 -24.49 1.36 -8.41
C LEU A 30 -24.18 2.09 -7.08
N PHE A 31 -22.94 2.55 -6.90
CA PHE A 31 -22.51 3.23 -5.67
C PHE A 31 -22.90 4.71 -5.57
N ALA A 32 -23.54 5.28 -6.60
CA ALA A 32 -24.17 6.61 -6.52
C ALA A 32 -25.58 6.53 -5.91
N ARG A 33 -26.14 5.33 -5.75
CA ARG A 33 -27.43 5.09 -5.08
C ARG A 33 -27.24 5.07 -3.56
N PRO A 34 -28.23 5.56 -2.80
CA PRO A 34 -28.19 5.43 -1.35
C PRO A 34 -28.40 3.96 -0.95
N PHE A 35 -27.59 3.49 -0.01
CA PHE A 35 -27.74 2.19 0.65
C PHE A 35 -27.71 2.39 2.15
N ARG A 36 -28.57 1.66 2.86
CA ARG A 36 -28.66 1.65 4.32
C ARG A 36 -28.20 0.32 4.88
N GLU A 37 -27.83 0.31 6.16
CA GLU A 37 -27.61 -0.93 6.90
C GLU A 37 -28.77 -1.91 6.69
N ASN A 38 -28.44 -3.19 6.51
CA ASN A 38 -29.37 -4.28 6.20
C ASN A 38 -29.94 -4.28 4.77
N ASP A 39 -29.65 -3.29 3.93
CA ASP A 39 -29.89 -3.42 2.49
C ASP A 39 -29.02 -4.53 1.89
N THR A 40 -29.40 -5.04 0.72
CA THR A 40 -28.60 -6.02 -0.03
C THR A 40 -28.07 -5.40 -1.32
N ILE A 41 -26.74 -5.27 -1.45
CA ILE A 41 -26.09 -4.83 -2.68
C ILE A 41 -25.78 -6.05 -3.54
N LYS A 42 -26.16 -6.01 -4.82
CA LYS A 42 -25.83 -7.04 -5.81
C LYS A 42 -24.84 -6.52 -6.84
N TYR A 43 -23.88 -7.36 -7.19
CA TYR A 43 -22.84 -7.08 -8.19
C TYR A 43 -22.93 -8.07 -9.37
N PRO A 44 -23.90 -7.92 -10.29
CA PRO A 44 -24.07 -8.85 -11.40
C PRO A 44 -22.86 -8.84 -12.36
N ALA A 45 -22.37 -7.66 -12.76
CA ALA A 45 -21.20 -7.53 -13.63
C ALA A 45 -19.93 -8.13 -13.01
N LEU A 46 -19.67 -7.82 -11.73
CA LEU A 46 -18.55 -8.42 -10.99
C LEU A 46 -18.69 -9.94 -10.89
N ALA A 47 -19.91 -10.46 -10.66
CA ALA A 47 -20.14 -11.90 -10.60
C ALA A 47 -19.83 -12.58 -11.95
N ALA A 48 -20.26 -11.99 -13.06
CA ALA A 48 -19.92 -12.49 -14.40
C ALA A 48 -18.41 -12.48 -14.65
N THR A 49 -17.71 -11.40 -14.24
CA THR A 49 -16.24 -11.33 -14.31
C THR A 49 -15.58 -12.43 -13.49
N LEU A 50 -16.00 -12.64 -12.25
CA LEU A 50 -15.46 -13.70 -11.39
C LEU A 50 -15.74 -15.10 -11.94
N GLN A 51 -16.90 -15.32 -12.56
CA GLN A 51 -17.22 -16.58 -13.25
C GLN A 51 -16.33 -16.83 -14.46
N ARG A 52 -16.07 -15.79 -15.28
CA ARG A 52 -15.14 -15.89 -16.41
C ARG A 52 -13.73 -16.24 -15.95
N ILE A 53 -13.25 -15.61 -14.87
CA ILE A 53 -11.93 -15.90 -14.27
C ILE A 53 -11.90 -17.32 -13.71
N ALA A 54 -12.94 -17.76 -13.00
CA ALA A 54 -13.00 -19.11 -12.46
C ALA A 54 -12.99 -20.18 -13.56
N ALA A 55 -13.64 -19.94 -14.70
CA ALA A 55 -13.71 -20.87 -15.81
C ALA A 55 -12.45 -20.90 -16.70
N ASN A 56 -11.83 -19.74 -16.94
CA ASN A 56 -10.76 -19.61 -17.95
C ASN A 56 -9.42 -19.09 -17.38
N GLY A 57 -9.29 -18.99 -16.06
CA GLY A 57 -8.09 -18.50 -15.40
C GLY A 57 -7.87 -16.99 -15.56
N CYS A 58 -6.62 -16.54 -15.34
CA CYS A 58 -6.26 -15.13 -15.35
C CYS A 58 -6.41 -14.47 -16.74
N ASP A 59 -6.20 -15.21 -17.84
CA ASP A 59 -6.35 -14.70 -19.20
C ASP A 59 -7.78 -14.18 -19.47
N ALA A 60 -8.78 -14.68 -18.75
CA ALA A 60 -10.15 -14.17 -18.80
C ALA A 60 -10.27 -12.68 -18.41
N PHE A 61 -9.35 -12.20 -17.55
CA PHE A 61 -9.26 -10.82 -17.13
C PHE A 61 -8.32 -10.01 -18.04
N TYR A 62 -7.16 -10.56 -18.40
CA TYR A 62 -6.08 -9.81 -19.05
C TYR A 62 -6.08 -9.82 -20.59
N LYS A 63 -6.71 -10.81 -21.25
CA LYS A 63 -6.60 -11.01 -22.71
C LYS A 63 -7.93 -11.20 -23.45
N GLY A 64 -9.05 -11.28 -22.74
CA GLY A 64 -10.36 -11.61 -23.33
C GLY A 64 -11.39 -10.49 -23.25
N GLU A 65 -12.67 -10.89 -23.22
CA GLU A 65 -13.83 -9.99 -23.14
C GLU A 65 -13.70 -8.96 -22.00
N THR A 66 -13.23 -9.39 -20.83
CA THR A 66 -13.08 -8.49 -19.67
C THR A 66 -12.03 -7.40 -19.93
N ALA A 67 -10.91 -7.75 -20.59
CA ALA A 67 -9.87 -6.80 -20.94
C ALA A 67 -10.40 -5.74 -21.92
N GLN A 68 -11.15 -6.18 -22.93
CA GLN A 68 -11.76 -5.27 -23.91
C GLN A 68 -12.78 -4.34 -23.26
N LYS A 69 -13.66 -4.85 -22.40
CA LYS A 69 -14.64 -4.04 -21.65
C LYS A 69 -13.94 -3.00 -20.78
N LEU A 70 -12.94 -3.42 -20.01
CA LEU A 70 -12.22 -2.53 -19.11
C LEU A 70 -11.47 -1.42 -19.87
N ALA A 71 -10.71 -1.78 -20.92
CA ALA A 71 -9.96 -0.82 -21.72
C ALA A 71 -10.90 0.17 -22.42
N ASN A 72 -11.97 -0.31 -23.06
CA ASN A 72 -12.97 0.56 -23.71
C ASN A 72 -13.63 1.50 -22.71
N PHE A 73 -14.03 0.99 -21.54
CA PHE A 73 -14.62 1.81 -20.49
C PHE A 73 -13.66 2.90 -20.02
N ILE A 74 -12.41 2.54 -19.68
CA ILE A 74 -11.39 3.50 -19.24
C ILE A 74 -11.13 4.56 -20.31
N GLN A 75 -10.96 4.16 -21.57
CA GLN A 75 -10.71 5.09 -22.69
C GLN A 75 -11.91 6.00 -22.98
N SER A 76 -13.13 5.49 -22.86
CA SER A 76 -14.35 6.31 -23.01
C SER A 76 -14.44 7.42 -21.95
N LYS A 77 -13.72 7.26 -20.83
CA LYS A 77 -13.60 8.25 -19.74
C LYS A 77 -12.31 9.08 -19.82
N GLY A 78 -11.56 8.98 -20.93
CA GLY A 78 -10.32 9.72 -21.17
C GLY A 78 -9.07 9.10 -20.55
N GLY A 79 -9.13 7.86 -20.07
CA GLY A 79 -7.97 7.13 -19.58
C GLY A 79 -7.13 6.50 -20.70
N ILE A 80 -5.94 6.02 -20.35
CA ILE A 80 -4.91 5.59 -21.30
C ILE A 80 -4.68 4.07 -21.38
N VAL A 81 -5.35 3.29 -20.52
CA VAL A 81 -5.14 1.83 -20.46
C VAL A 81 -5.69 1.18 -21.73
N THR A 82 -4.85 0.39 -22.39
CA THR A 82 -5.19 -0.38 -23.60
C THR A 82 -5.34 -1.87 -23.30
N VAL A 83 -5.89 -2.64 -24.24
CA VAL A 83 -5.93 -4.11 -24.14
C VAL A 83 -4.51 -4.68 -24.17
N GLU A 84 -3.62 -4.04 -24.93
CA GLU A 84 -2.21 -4.38 -25.01
C GLU A 84 -1.48 -4.19 -23.68
N ASP A 85 -1.79 -3.11 -22.94
CA ASP A 85 -1.24 -2.90 -21.60
C ASP A 85 -1.66 -4.01 -20.63
N LEU A 86 -2.95 -4.40 -20.67
CA LEU A 86 -3.48 -5.48 -19.85
C LEU A 86 -2.84 -6.83 -20.22
N ALA A 87 -2.71 -7.12 -21.52
CA ALA A 87 -2.15 -8.38 -22.00
C ALA A 87 -0.65 -8.52 -21.70
N ARG A 88 0.08 -7.41 -21.59
CA ARG A 88 1.52 -7.36 -21.27
C ARG A 88 1.80 -7.40 -19.76
N TYR A 89 0.80 -7.19 -18.92
CA TYR A 89 0.99 -7.17 -17.48
C TYR A 89 1.28 -8.56 -16.93
N GLU A 90 2.36 -8.67 -16.15
CA GLU A 90 2.68 -9.87 -15.37
C GLU A 90 3.08 -9.47 -13.95
N ALA A 91 2.58 -10.23 -12.97
CA ALA A 91 3.01 -10.08 -11.58
C ALA A 91 4.44 -10.62 -11.41
N LYS A 92 5.33 -9.79 -10.84
CA LYS A 92 6.74 -10.15 -10.65
C LYS A 92 6.98 -10.74 -9.27
N TRP A 93 7.57 -11.94 -9.24
CA TRP A 93 8.16 -12.49 -8.02
C TRP A 93 9.48 -11.81 -7.72
N ARG A 94 9.64 -11.31 -6.49
CA ARG A 94 10.84 -10.60 -6.05
C ARG A 94 11.34 -11.16 -4.73
N THR A 95 12.66 -11.20 -4.57
CA THR A 95 13.30 -11.60 -3.31
C THR A 95 12.92 -10.59 -2.22
N PRO A 96 12.37 -11.03 -1.08
CA PRO A 96 11.92 -10.13 -0.03
C PRO A 96 13.09 -9.45 0.68
N VAL A 97 12.84 -8.29 1.27
CA VAL A 97 13.79 -7.65 2.19
C VAL A 97 13.81 -8.46 3.47
N THR A 98 14.96 -9.01 3.81
CA THR A 98 15.15 -9.85 5.00
C THR A 98 16.26 -9.28 5.86
N PHE A 99 16.00 -9.10 7.15
CA PHE A 99 17.00 -8.61 8.10
C PHE A 99 16.80 -9.22 9.48
N SER A 100 17.85 -9.16 10.31
CA SER A 100 17.79 -9.61 11.71
C SER A 100 17.48 -8.44 12.64
N TYR A 101 16.69 -8.69 13.68
CA TYR A 101 16.45 -7.75 14.77
C TYR A 101 16.29 -8.51 16.08
N ARG A 102 17.20 -8.30 17.03
CA ARG A 102 17.18 -8.95 18.37
C ARG A 102 16.99 -10.47 18.32
N GLY A 103 17.67 -11.14 17.39
CA GLY A 103 17.61 -12.59 17.20
C GLY A 103 16.39 -13.09 16.41
N LEU A 104 15.52 -12.20 15.94
CA LEU A 104 14.42 -12.55 15.03
C LEU A 104 14.82 -12.28 13.59
N THR A 105 14.35 -13.14 12.67
CA THR A 105 14.38 -12.85 11.23
C THR A 105 13.10 -12.16 10.83
N VAL A 106 13.22 -10.95 10.29
CA VAL A 106 12.10 -10.14 9.78
C VAL A 106 12.13 -10.20 8.26
N ILE A 107 11.00 -10.54 7.66
CA ILE A 107 10.81 -10.65 6.21
C ILE A 107 9.73 -9.63 5.82
N SER A 108 10.02 -8.79 4.83
CA SER A 108 9.10 -7.75 4.36
C SER A 108 9.19 -7.56 2.83
N MET A 109 8.26 -6.77 2.28
CA MET A 109 8.16 -6.54 0.84
C MET A 109 9.40 -5.82 0.28
N SER A 110 9.84 -6.26 -0.89
CA SER A 110 10.88 -5.60 -1.68
C SER A 110 10.35 -4.36 -2.41
N PRO A 111 11.24 -3.50 -2.93
CA PRO A 111 10.88 -2.55 -3.98
C PRO A 111 10.08 -3.24 -5.10
N PRO A 112 9.04 -2.60 -5.67
CA PRO A 112 8.71 -1.17 -5.59
C PRO A 112 8.04 -0.72 -4.27
N SER A 113 7.77 -1.63 -3.32
CA SER A 113 7.37 -1.20 -1.98
C SER A 113 8.54 -0.53 -1.26
N SER A 114 8.30 0.64 -0.70
CA SER A 114 9.25 1.32 0.18
C SER A 114 9.26 0.78 1.62
N GLY A 115 8.24 -0.01 2.00
CA GLY A 115 8.00 -0.40 3.38
C GLY A 115 9.08 -1.29 3.98
N GLY A 116 9.55 -2.32 3.25
CA GLY A 116 10.50 -3.29 3.79
C GLY A 116 11.87 -2.67 4.12
N ILE A 117 12.41 -1.84 3.23
CA ILE A 117 13.68 -1.14 3.46
C ILE A 117 13.54 -0.13 4.60
N THR A 118 12.49 0.69 4.58
CA THR A 118 12.24 1.71 5.62
C THR A 118 12.10 1.06 7.01
N LEU A 119 11.34 -0.03 7.11
CA LEU A 119 11.19 -0.80 8.34
C LEU A 119 12.53 -1.36 8.83
N ALA A 120 13.33 -1.92 7.93
CA ALA A 120 14.65 -2.45 8.26
C ALA A 120 15.58 -1.36 8.79
N GLN A 121 15.58 -0.18 8.17
CA GLN A 121 16.35 0.97 8.65
C GLN A 121 15.93 1.39 10.06
N ILE A 122 14.62 1.58 10.30
CA ILE A 122 14.08 1.96 11.61
C ILE A 122 14.50 0.94 12.67
N MET A 123 14.21 -0.34 12.43
CA MET A 123 14.48 -1.41 13.40
C MET A 123 15.97 -1.54 13.72
N LYS A 124 16.86 -1.43 12.72
CA LYS A 124 18.31 -1.44 12.95
C LYS A 124 18.81 -0.19 13.67
N MET A 125 18.25 0.99 13.39
CA MET A 125 18.63 2.23 14.07
C MET A 125 18.24 2.23 15.56
N ILE A 126 17.10 1.62 15.92
CA ILE A 126 16.65 1.55 17.31
C ILE A 126 17.23 0.38 18.10
N GLU A 127 17.79 -0.64 17.43
CA GLU A 127 18.33 -1.84 18.06
C GLU A 127 19.36 -1.58 19.17
N PRO A 128 20.31 -0.61 19.04
CA PRO A 128 21.28 -0.31 20.09
C PRO A 128 20.68 0.29 21.37
N PHE A 129 19.43 0.75 21.34
CA PHE A 129 18.79 1.41 22.48
C PHE A 129 18.07 0.40 23.39
N ALA A 130 18.11 0.62 24.70
CA ALA A 130 17.44 -0.20 25.70
C ALA A 130 15.95 0.12 25.82
N LEU A 131 15.20 0.02 24.71
CA LEU A 131 13.75 0.33 24.69
C LEU A 131 12.93 -0.40 25.77
N PRO A 132 13.21 -1.68 26.11
CA PRO A 132 12.50 -2.35 27.20
C PRO A 132 12.70 -1.66 28.56
N GLU A 133 13.87 -1.10 28.82
CA GLU A 133 14.19 -0.37 30.06
C GLU A 133 13.56 1.03 30.07
N PHE A 134 13.42 1.65 28.91
CA PHE A 134 12.75 2.96 28.79
C PHE A 134 11.24 2.86 29.03
N GLY A 135 10.61 1.74 28.65
CA GLY A 135 9.19 1.47 28.83
C GLY A 135 8.32 1.84 27.62
N HIS A 136 7.20 1.12 27.46
CA HIS A 136 6.26 1.37 26.37
C HIS A 136 5.62 2.77 26.51
N ASN A 137 5.59 3.54 25.41
CA ASN A 137 5.10 4.93 25.34
C ASN A 137 5.76 5.92 26.32
N ALA A 138 6.94 5.59 26.86
CA ALA A 138 7.73 6.54 27.61
C ALA A 138 8.38 7.58 26.67
N MET A 139 8.66 8.77 27.20
CA MET A 139 9.28 9.87 26.46
C MET A 139 10.54 9.43 25.69
N LYS A 140 11.47 8.72 26.37
CA LYS A 140 12.71 8.23 25.75
C LYS A 140 12.44 7.26 24.60
N THR A 141 11.48 6.36 24.74
CA THR A 141 11.09 5.40 23.70
C THR A 141 10.51 6.11 22.48
N ILE A 142 9.57 7.03 22.71
CA ILE A 142 8.93 7.81 21.63
C ILE A 142 9.98 8.65 20.90
N GLN A 143 10.91 9.28 21.62
CA GLN A 143 11.95 10.10 21.03
C GLN A 143 12.90 9.28 20.14
N VAL A 144 13.36 8.11 20.60
CA VAL A 144 14.21 7.22 19.79
C VAL A 144 13.47 6.76 18.51
N LEU A 145 12.21 6.33 18.64
CA LEU A 145 11.40 5.91 17.50
C LEU A 145 11.21 7.06 16.50
N THR A 146 10.81 8.23 16.99
CA THR A 146 10.58 9.42 16.15
C THR A 146 11.84 9.83 15.39
N GLU A 147 13.00 9.79 16.04
CA GLU A 147 14.28 10.19 15.42
C GLU A 147 14.77 9.17 14.39
N ALA A 148 14.54 7.87 14.63
CA ALA A 148 14.83 6.81 13.67
C ALA A 148 13.88 6.87 12.46
N GLU A 149 12.58 7.03 12.70
CA GLU A 149 11.56 7.18 11.65
C GLU A 149 11.86 8.41 10.80
N ARG A 150 12.14 9.57 11.38
CA ARG A 150 12.48 10.79 10.63
C ARG A 150 13.63 10.56 9.65
N ARG A 151 14.68 9.84 10.06
CA ARG A 151 15.85 9.53 9.21
C ARG A 151 15.54 8.51 8.12
N ALA A 152 14.79 7.46 8.46
CA ALA A 152 14.39 6.45 7.51
C ALA A 152 13.42 6.99 6.45
N TYR A 153 12.48 7.85 6.84
CA TYR A 153 11.55 8.50 5.91
C TYR A 153 12.24 9.51 4.99
N ALA A 154 13.30 10.17 5.47
CA ALA A 154 14.15 10.97 4.60
C ALA A 154 14.79 10.07 3.52
N ASP A 155 15.44 8.98 3.90
CA ASP A 155 16.07 8.07 2.92
C ASP A 155 15.04 7.45 1.96
N ARG A 156 13.87 7.03 2.48
CA ARG A 156 12.74 6.50 1.72
C ARG A 156 12.36 7.41 0.56
N ASN A 157 12.17 8.70 0.84
CA ASN A 157 11.62 9.65 -0.12
C ASN A 157 12.61 9.99 -1.25
N TYR A 158 13.91 9.73 -1.05
CA TYR A 158 14.94 10.03 -2.03
C TYR A 158 15.40 8.82 -2.83
N PHE A 159 15.67 7.70 -2.15
CA PHE A 159 16.31 6.54 -2.78
C PHE A 159 15.34 5.50 -3.31
N LEU A 160 14.10 5.46 -2.82
CA LEU A 160 13.19 4.35 -3.12
C LEU A 160 12.29 4.71 -4.31
N GLY A 161 12.11 3.73 -5.18
CA GLY A 161 11.29 3.82 -6.39
C GLY A 161 11.05 2.44 -6.98
N ASP A 162 10.67 2.40 -8.26
CA ASP A 162 10.55 1.13 -8.97
C ASP A 162 11.93 0.63 -9.43
N PRO A 163 12.41 -0.52 -8.93
CA PRO A 163 13.73 -1.05 -9.26
C PRO A 163 13.88 -1.45 -10.74
N ASP A 164 12.78 -1.51 -11.51
CA ASP A 164 12.85 -1.74 -12.95
C ASP A 164 13.27 -0.48 -13.74
N PHE A 165 13.27 0.69 -13.08
CA PHE A 165 13.56 1.99 -13.69
C PHE A 165 14.68 2.78 -12.99
N VAL A 166 14.90 2.55 -11.69
CA VAL A 166 15.94 3.25 -10.90
C VAL A 166 16.80 2.27 -10.13
N GLU A 167 18.06 2.63 -9.92
CA GLU A 167 18.98 1.88 -9.07
C GLU A 167 18.76 2.27 -7.60
N ILE A 168 18.54 1.29 -6.74
CA ILE A 168 18.32 1.48 -5.30
C ILE A 168 19.53 0.89 -4.56
N PRO A 169 20.30 1.68 -3.78
CA PRO A 169 21.49 1.22 -3.08
C PRO A 169 21.14 0.43 -1.80
N VAL A 170 20.40 -0.67 -1.93
CA VAL A 170 19.82 -1.44 -0.81
C VAL A 170 20.87 -1.87 0.21
N GLU A 171 22.02 -2.39 -0.24
CA GLU A 171 23.09 -2.84 0.67
C GLU A 171 23.62 -1.70 1.55
N ARG A 172 23.79 -0.50 0.97
CA ARG A 172 24.25 0.68 1.72
C ARG A 172 23.18 1.21 2.65
N LEU A 173 21.91 1.25 2.21
CA LEU A 173 20.79 1.71 3.03
C LEU A 173 20.57 0.83 4.27
N LEU A 174 20.95 -0.45 4.20
CA LEU A 174 20.80 -1.42 5.30
C LEU A 174 22.10 -1.68 6.06
N ASP A 175 23.20 -1.02 5.69
CA ASP A 175 24.49 -1.15 6.35
C ASP A 175 24.43 -0.59 7.79
N THR A 176 24.91 -1.37 8.75
CA THR A 176 24.92 -0.97 10.17
C THR A 176 25.82 0.24 10.41
N GLY A 177 26.92 0.38 9.66
CA GLY A 177 27.80 1.55 9.74
C GLY A 177 27.07 2.83 9.32
N TYR A 178 26.43 2.80 8.15
CA TYR A 178 25.58 3.87 7.65
C TYR A 178 24.47 4.26 8.63
N LEU A 179 23.69 3.29 9.13
CA LEU A 179 22.58 3.58 10.05
C LEU A 179 23.06 4.16 11.39
N ARG A 180 24.22 3.73 11.88
CA ARG A 180 24.85 4.35 13.06
C ARG A 180 25.27 5.79 12.78
N GLU A 181 25.83 6.06 11.60
CA GLU A 181 26.18 7.41 11.16
C GLU A 181 24.93 8.29 11.07
N ARG A 182 23.83 7.79 10.52
CA ARG A 182 22.55 8.51 10.47
C ARG A 182 22.07 8.91 11.88
N MET A 183 22.22 8.02 12.86
CA MET A 183 21.85 8.27 14.26
C MET A 183 22.90 9.04 15.07
N SER A 184 24.06 9.39 14.51
CA SER A 184 25.17 10.00 15.27
C SER A 184 24.84 11.38 15.88
N GLY A 185 23.95 12.13 15.23
CA GLY A 185 23.45 13.43 15.73
C GLY A 185 22.26 13.35 16.68
N PHE A 186 21.82 12.14 17.05
CA PHE A 186 20.71 11.95 17.98
C PHE A 186 21.09 12.43 19.40
N SER A 187 20.18 13.14 20.06
CA SER A 187 20.32 13.53 21.46
C SER A 187 18.98 13.42 22.18
N PHE A 188 19.00 12.98 23.44
CA PHE A 188 17.82 13.00 24.30
C PHE A 188 17.42 14.43 24.72
N GLU A 189 18.35 15.38 24.71
CA GLU A 189 18.09 16.76 25.16
C GLU A 189 17.29 17.59 24.15
N ARG A 190 17.33 17.22 22.86
CA ARG A 190 16.71 18.00 21.80
C ARG A 190 16.38 17.12 20.59
N ALA A 191 15.17 17.26 20.06
CA ALA A 191 14.79 16.68 18.78
C ALA A 191 15.60 17.31 17.63
N THR A 192 16.02 16.50 16.65
CA THR A 192 16.70 17.03 15.45
C THR A 192 15.67 17.69 14.53
N PRO A 193 15.76 18.98 14.19
CA PRO A 193 14.85 19.60 13.23
C PRO A 193 14.80 18.81 11.92
N SER A 194 13.62 18.54 11.36
CA SER A 194 13.51 17.77 10.10
C SER A 194 14.27 18.42 8.94
N ALA A 195 14.42 19.75 8.95
CA ALA A 195 15.25 20.47 7.98
C ALA A 195 16.75 20.15 8.08
N GLU A 196 17.23 19.72 9.25
CA GLU A 196 18.62 19.26 9.46
C GLU A 196 18.76 17.76 9.16
N VAL A 197 17.64 17.04 9.09
CA VAL A 197 17.56 15.63 8.63
C VAL A 197 17.17 15.62 7.15
N ALA A 198 17.94 16.32 6.34
CA ALA A 198 17.70 16.45 4.91
C ALA A 198 18.39 15.30 4.12
N HIS A 199 17.82 14.92 2.98
CA HIS A 199 18.56 14.86 1.71
C HIS A 199 18.48 16.28 1.09
N GLY A 200 19.33 16.67 0.12
CA GLY A 200 19.34 18.06 -0.43
C GLY A 200 17.95 18.70 -0.75
N HIS A 201 17.90 20.04 -0.83
CA HIS A 201 16.66 20.86 -0.84
C HIS A 201 15.95 20.95 -2.21
N ILE A 202 14.63 20.63 -2.28
CA ILE A 202 13.56 21.18 -3.17
C ILE A 202 12.19 20.70 -2.64
N GLU A 203 11.16 21.55 -2.77
CA GLU A 203 9.78 21.28 -2.34
C GLU A 203 9.09 20.24 -3.22
N PHE A 204 8.68 19.12 -2.62
CA PHE A 204 7.58 18.29 -3.14
C PHE A 204 6.87 17.64 -1.95
N GLU A 205 5.58 17.95 -1.79
CA GLU A 205 4.74 17.37 -0.74
C GLU A 205 3.88 16.29 -1.41
N PHE A 206 4.14 15.01 -1.09
CA PHE A 206 3.35 13.88 -1.57
C PHE A 206 2.53 13.31 -0.42
N THR A 207 1.21 13.44 -0.52
CA THR A 207 0.28 12.87 0.46
C THR A 207 -0.21 11.51 -0.05
N GLU A 208 0.17 10.44 0.64
CA GLU A 208 -0.35 9.09 0.39
C GLU A 208 -1.74 8.91 1.01
N SER A 209 -2.58 8.08 0.38
CA SER A 209 -3.88 7.70 0.93
C SER A 209 -3.72 6.69 2.06
N SER A 210 -4.61 6.73 3.05
CA SER A 210 -4.62 5.79 4.19
C SER A 210 -5.31 4.46 3.91
N GLU A 211 -6.02 4.36 2.78
CA GLU A 211 -6.96 3.28 2.52
C GLU A 211 -6.28 2.05 1.94
N THR A 212 -6.36 0.94 2.67
CA THR A 212 -5.77 -0.35 2.30
C THR A 212 -6.48 -1.46 3.07
N THR A 213 -6.41 -2.70 2.58
CA THR A 213 -6.79 -3.89 3.34
C THR A 213 -5.57 -4.78 3.49
N HIS A 214 -5.37 -5.25 4.73
CA HIS A 214 -4.39 -6.27 5.06
C HIS A 214 -5.09 -7.48 5.67
N TYR A 215 -4.65 -8.68 5.28
CA TYR A 215 -5.09 -9.91 5.93
C TYR A 215 -3.92 -10.89 6.05
N SER A 216 -3.99 -11.72 7.09
CA SER A 216 -3.00 -12.76 7.39
C SER A 216 -3.70 -14.10 7.53
N ILE A 217 -3.11 -15.14 6.96
CA ILE A 217 -3.62 -16.52 7.00
C ILE A 217 -2.46 -17.42 7.41
N VAL A 218 -2.70 -18.29 8.39
CA VAL A 218 -1.80 -19.38 8.75
C VAL A 218 -2.60 -20.67 8.73
N ASP A 219 -2.08 -21.69 8.06
CA ASP A 219 -2.75 -23.00 7.96
C ASP A 219 -2.10 -24.05 8.89
N PRO A 220 -2.77 -25.20 9.12
CA PRO A 220 -2.24 -26.26 9.97
C PRO A 220 -0.97 -26.96 9.45
N PHE A 221 -0.59 -26.73 8.19
CA PHE A 221 0.62 -27.29 7.58
C PHE A 221 1.84 -26.36 7.78
N GLY A 222 1.64 -25.20 8.39
CA GLY A 222 2.68 -24.20 8.63
C GLY A 222 2.87 -23.23 7.47
N ASN A 223 1.99 -23.22 6.47
CA ASN A 223 2.00 -22.17 5.45
C ASN A 223 1.49 -20.87 6.07
N ALA A 224 2.16 -19.77 5.76
CA ALA A 224 1.77 -18.43 6.20
C ALA A 224 1.71 -17.47 5.01
N VAL A 225 0.64 -16.70 4.93
CA VAL A 225 0.39 -15.71 3.88
C VAL A 225 0.02 -14.38 4.52
N SER A 226 0.72 -13.32 4.13
CA SER A 226 0.47 -11.94 4.56
C SER A 226 0.26 -11.09 3.31
N VAL A 227 -0.95 -10.60 3.09
CA VAL A 227 -1.33 -9.89 1.87
C VAL A 227 -1.86 -8.50 2.21
N THR A 228 -1.28 -7.51 1.56
CA THR A 228 -1.74 -6.13 1.55
C THR A 228 -2.21 -5.79 0.14
N THR A 229 -3.44 -5.30 -0.01
CA THR A 229 -4.03 -4.89 -1.30
C THR A 229 -4.70 -3.53 -1.19
N THR A 230 -4.62 -2.73 -2.25
CA THR A 230 -5.15 -1.36 -2.27
C THR A 230 -5.57 -0.91 -3.67
N LEU A 231 -6.45 0.09 -3.72
CA LEU A 231 -6.78 0.88 -4.90
C LEU A 231 -6.22 2.32 -4.79
N ASN A 232 -5.26 2.53 -3.89
CA ASN A 232 -4.86 3.83 -3.34
C ASN A 232 -5.95 4.42 -2.42
N GLY A 233 -6.83 5.29 -2.92
CA GLY A 233 -7.93 5.84 -2.12
C GLY A 233 -9.14 4.91 -1.98
N ALA A 234 -10.06 5.21 -1.06
CA ALA A 234 -11.32 4.47 -0.95
C ALA A 234 -12.08 4.47 -2.28
N TYR A 235 -12.45 3.32 -2.82
CA TYR A 235 -13.04 3.18 -4.18
C TYR A 235 -12.14 3.73 -5.32
N GLY A 236 -10.84 3.88 -5.10
CA GLY A 236 -9.84 4.31 -6.08
C GLY A 236 -10.20 5.61 -6.79
N SER A 237 -10.18 5.56 -8.13
CA SER A 237 -10.56 6.68 -9.01
C SER A 237 -12.05 7.06 -8.96
N LYS A 238 -12.87 6.34 -8.18
CA LYS A 238 -14.33 6.49 -8.10
C LYS A 238 -15.07 6.14 -9.40
N LEU A 239 -14.36 5.61 -10.40
CA LEU A 239 -14.93 5.03 -11.60
C LEU A 239 -15.50 3.63 -11.31
N TYR A 240 -16.71 3.36 -11.77
CA TYR A 240 -17.36 2.06 -11.67
C TYR A 240 -17.84 1.63 -13.05
N CYS A 241 -17.38 0.46 -13.50
CA CYS A 241 -17.82 -0.18 -14.73
C CYS A 241 -18.93 -1.18 -14.39
N ASP A 242 -20.11 -1.02 -14.99
CA ASP A 242 -21.30 -1.84 -14.78
C ASP A 242 -21.50 -2.92 -15.86
N GLU A 243 -20.51 -3.14 -16.72
CA GLU A 243 -20.53 -4.03 -17.90
C GLU A 243 -19.79 -5.38 -17.72
#